data_AF-A0A085FP98-F1
#
_entry.id   AF-A0A085FP98-F1
#
_cell.length_a   1.000
_cell.length_b   1.000
_cell.length_c   1.000
_cell.angle_alpha   90.00
_cell.angle_beta   90.00
_cell.angle_gamma   90.00
#
_symmetry.space_group_name_H-M   'P 1'
#
loop_
_entity.id
_entity.type
_entity.pdbx_description
1 polymer ?
#
loop_
_entity_poly.entity_id
_entity_poly.type
_entity_poly.pdbx_seq_one_letter_code
_entity_poly.pdbx_strand_id
1 'polypeptide(L)'
;MASPTFELVSLTQLVMIDYHWSNHYAALSAFPALQIWYDVNVLGRRFAIPKRQKAAKISIPIKRWLKVGNYDYAAPSEGMRSFSNELWNKHLHPDRLFTHREVAGKRTSWFEETEQLSVDAERACEFITCTYPAMAVECNLMPASESASFWLNQGIVTLPAGHAHRYQEMALRNRYIANLAERYNLGPVELNEYFRKNSITNAEHQKLIPPDRQNDLFTEMALAA
;
A
#
# COMPACT_ATOMS: atom_id res chain seq x y z
N MET A 1 39.92 6.60 8.20
CA MET A 1 39.36 5.30 7.83
C MET A 1 37.91 5.29 8.31
N ALA A 2 36.94 5.12 7.41
CA ALA A 2 35.53 5.09 7.81
C ALA A 2 35.24 3.77 8.54
N SER A 3 34.70 3.83 9.76
CA SER A 3 34.27 2.64 10.48
C SER A 3 33.18 1.91 9.68
N PRO A 4 33.19 0.58 9.60
CA PRO A 4 32.11 -0.17 8.96
C PRO A 4 30.79 0.11 9.69
N THR A 5 29.82 0.70 8.99
CA THR A 5 28.44 0.86 9.47
C THR A 5 27.71 -0.47 9.36
N PHE A 6 27.22 -0.96 10.50
CA PHE A 6 26.56 -2.24 10.71
C PHE A 6 25.21 -2.37 10.00
N GLU A 7 24.74 -3.61 9.88
CA GLU A 7 23.36 -3.97 9.51
C GLU A 7 22.37 -3.32 10.49
N LEU A 8 21.60 -2.33 10.02
CA LEU A 8 20.70 -1.51 10.83
C LEU A 8 19.25 -1.99 10.83
N VAL A 9 18.93 -3.06 10.10
CA VAL A 9 17.56 -3.52 9.87
C VAL A 9 17.49 -5.02 10.06
N SER A 10 16.78 -5.47 11.09
CA SER A 10 16.45 -6.90 11.30
C SER A 10 15.48 -7.41 10.22
N LEU A 11 15.42 -8.73 10.02
CA LEU A 11 14.51 -9.33 9.02
C LEU A 11 13.03 -9.01 9.29
N THR A 12 12.63 -8.91 10.56
CA THR A 12 11.26 -8.51 10.93
C THR A 12 10.98 -7.05 10.55
N GLN A 13 11.94 -6.15 10.79
CA GLN A 13 11.85 -4.76 10.35
C GLN A 13 11.84 -4.65 8.82
N LEU A 14 12.60 -5.50 8.12
CA LEU A 14 12.59 -5.56 6.67
C LEU A 14 11.21 -5.91 6.13
N VAL A 15 10.55 -6.94 6.68
CA VAL A 15 9.18 -7.31 6.32
C VAL A 15 8.20 -6.16 6.59
N MET A 16 8.31 -5.47 7.74
CA MET A 16 7.45 -4.32 8.03
C MET A 16 7.63 -3.18 7.02
N ILE A 17 8.88 -2.84 6.70
CA ILE A 17 9.20 -1.81 5.71
C ILE A 17 8.63 -2.23 4.35
N ASP A 18 8.86 -3.48 3.95
CA ASP A 18 8.36 -4.04 2.71
C ASP A 18 6.84 -3.97 2.63
N TYR A 19 6.13 -4.48 3.64
CA TYR A 19 4.66 -4.42 3.72
C TYR A 19 4.12 -2.99 3.55
N HIS A 20 4.73 -2.00 4.20
CA HIS A 20 4.32 -0.61 4.05
C HIS A 20 4.62 -0.04 2.66
N TRP A 21 5.79 -0.36 2.09
CA TRP A 21 6.19 0.12 0.76
C TRP A 21 5.36 -0.53 -0.34
N SER A 22 5.01 -1.80 -0.19
CA SER A 22 4.17 -2.56 -1.11
C SER A 22 2.73 -2.08 -1.17
N ASN A 23 2.26 -1.42 -0.10
CA ASN A 23 0.99 -0.73 -0.10
C ASN A 23 1.07 0.63 -0.79
N HIS A 24 2.25 1.18 -1.09
CA HIS A 24 2.42 2.50 -1.70
C HIS A 24 2.45 2.41 -3.22
N TYR A 25 1.79 3.34 -3.91
CA TYR A 25 1.69 3.37 -5.38
C TYR A 25 3.03 3.59 -6.12
N ALA A 26 4.09 3.91 -5.38
CA ALA A 26 5.41 4.21 -5.95
C ALA A 26 6.29 2.97 -6.06
N ALA A 27 5.90 1.86 -5.42
CA ALA A 27 6.59 0.60 -5.57
C ALA A 27 6.22 -0.02 -6.93
N LEU A 28 7.25 -0.39 -7.69
CA LEU A 28 7.08 -0.90 -9.06
C LEU A 28 6.92 -2.42 -9.10
N SER A 29 7.65 -3.13 -8.24
CA SER A 29 7.71 -4.59 -8.16
C SER A 29 7.23 -5.11 -6.82
N ALA A 30 6.87 -6.39 -6.77
CA ALA A 30 6.64 -7.11 -5.52
C ALA A 30 7.93 -7.17 -4.69
N PHE A 31 7.77 -7.04 -3.38
CA PHE A 31 8.85 -7.10 -2.40
C PHE A 31 9.94 -6.03 -2.60
N PRO A 32 9.58 -4.74 -2.71
CA PRO A 32 10.52 -3.67 -3.08
C PRO A 32 11.66 -3.47 -2.08
N ALA A 33 11.41 -3.60 -0.77
CA ALA A 33 12.45 -3.44 0.24
C ALA A 33 13.33 -4.69 0.33
N LEU A 34 12.70 -5.86 0.25
CA LEU A 34 13.41 -7.15 0.24
C LEU A 34 14.29 -7.31 -1.00
N GLN A 35 13.86 -6.80 -2.16
CA GLN A 35 14.67 -6.76 -3.37
C GLN A 35 15.96 -5.97 -3.15
N ILE A 36 15.87 -4.77 -2.55
CA ILE A 36 17.05 -3.95 -2.23
C ILE A 36 17.95 -4.67 -1.23
N TRP A 37 17.37 -5.28 -0.19
CA TRP A 37 18.13 -6.05 0.80
C TRP A 37 18.86 -7.23 0.15
N TYR A 38 18.19 -7.98 -0.72
CA TYR A 38 18.77 -9.12 -1.43
C TYR A 38 19.91 -8.70 -2.36
N ASP A 39 19.70 -7.62 -3.13
CA ASP A 39 20.71 -7.01 -3.99
C ASP A 39 21.98 -6.64 -3.21
N VAL A 40 21.83 -6.05 -2.01
CA VAL A 40 22.96 -5.57 -1.21
C VAL A 40 23.64 -6.69 -0.43
N ASN A 41 22.87 -7.53 0.26
CA ASN A 41 23.40 -8.50 1.22
C ASN A 41 23.75 -9.85 0.59
N VAL A 42 22.98 -10.28 -0.42
CA VAL A 42 23.23 -11.57 -1.08
C VAL A 42 24.04 -11.38 -2.37
N LEU A 43 23.65 -10.43 -3.23
CA LEU A 43 24.33 -10.20 -4.50
C LEU A 43 25.52 -9.23 -4.40
N GLY A 44 25.74 -8.60 -3.24
CA GLY A 44 26.88 -7.72 -3.01
C GLY A 44 26.82 -6.39 -3.76
N ARG A 45 25.67 -5.96 -4.27
CA ARG A 45 25.52 -4.67 -4.96
C ARG A 45 25.80 -3.52 -4.01
N ARG A 46 26.43 -2.46 -4.54
CA ARG A 46 26.76 -1.24 -3.80
C ARG A 46 26.27 -0.05 -4.60
N PHE A 47 25.46 0.80 -3.98
CA PHE A 47 24.94 2.01 -4.61
C PHE A 47 25.81 3.20 -4.24
N ALA A 48 26.27 3.94 -5.25
CA ALA A 48 26.97 5.20 -5.00
C ALA A 48 25.99 6.19 -4.35
N ILE A 49 26.41 6.82 -3.26
CA ILE A 49 25.63 7.89 -2.64
C ILE A 49 25.62 9.07 -3.63
N PRO A 50 24.46 9.47 -4.18
CA PRO A 50 24.42 10.56 -5.13
C PRO A 50 24.83 11.86 -4.44
N LYS A 51 25.73 12.63 -5.05
CA LYS A 51 26.10 13.96 -4.57
C LYS A 51 24.89 14.89 -4.74
N ARG A 52 24.10 15.05 -3.67
CA ARG A 52 22.92 15.92 -3.70
C ARG A 52 23.36 17.38 -3.67
N GLN A 53 22.95 18.15 -4.67
CA GLN A 53 23.02 19.61 -4.61
C GLN A 53 21.97 20.11 -3.60
N LYS A 54 22.27 21.20 -2.88
CA LYS A 54 21.28 21.81 -1.98
C LYS A 54 20.09 22.28 -2.84
N ALA A 55 18.94 21.65 -2.65
CA ALA A 55 17.71 22.07 -3.33
C ALA A 55 17.33 23.48 -2.85
N ALA A 56 16.84 24.31 -3.78
CA ALA A 56 16.26 25.60 -3.42
C ALA A 56 15.06 25.38 -2.48
N LYS A 57 14.90 26.24 -1.48
CA LYS A 57 13.76 26.19 -0.57
C LYS A 57 12.49 26.57 -1.35
N ILE A 58 11.75 25.56 -1.81
CA ILE A 58 10.43 25.72 -2.41
C ILE A 58 9.36 25.81 -1.31
N SER A 59 8.34 26.65 -1.53
CA SER A 59 7.16 26.67 -0.67
C SER A 59 6.36 25.38 -0.84
N ILE A 60 5.70 24.95 0.23
CA ILE A 60 4.84 23.76 0.19
C ILE A 60 3.67 24.07 -0.77
N PRO A 61 3.43 23.23 -1.80
CA PRO A 61 2.33 23.43 -2.72
C PRO A 61 0.98 23.44 -1.98
N ILE A 62 0.05 24.27 -2.45
CA ILE A 62 -1.31 24.31 -1.93
C ILE A 62 -1.99 22.96 -2.19
N LYS A 63 -2.79 22.49 -1.24
CA LYS A 63 -3.58 21.25 -1.37
C LYS A 63 -4.50 21.35 -2.59
N ARG A 64 -4.56 20.25 -3.36
CA ARG A 64 -5.45 20.09 -4.51
C ARG A 64 -6.23 18.79 -4.37
N TRP A 65 -7.38 18.74 -5.03
CA TRP A 65 -8.31 17.62 -4.94
C TRP A 65 -8.43 16.92 -6.28
N LEU A 66 -8.38 15.59 -6.27
CA LEU A 66 -8.61 14.74 -7.43
C LEU A 66 -9.93 13.99 -7.24
N LYS A 67 -10.75 13.94 -8.28
CA LYS A 67 -11.99 13.16 -8.24
C LYS A 67 -11.67 11.67 -8.37
N VAL A 68 -12.01 10.90 -7.34
CA VAL A 68 -11.73 9.45 -7.28
C VAL A 68 -12.98 8.57 -7.10
N GLY A 69 -14.13 9.16 -6.76
CA GLY A 69 -15.35 8.39 -6.44
C GLY A 69 -15.14 7.50 -5.21
N ASN A 70 -15.64 6.28 -5.24
CA ASN A 70 -15.38 5.25 -4.23
C ASN A 70 -14.11 4.43 -4.56
N TYR A 71 -13.11 5.11 -5.15
CA TYR A 71 -11.93 4.53 -5.80
C TYR A 71 -12.28 3.65 -7.02
N ASP A 72 -13.31 4.06 -7.76
CA ASP A 72 -13.89 3.37 -8.92
C ASP A 72 -14.11 4.29 -10.13
N TYR A 73 -13.82 5.59 -10.03
CA TYR A 73 -14.19 6.56 -11.05
C TYR A 73 -13.50 6.35 -12.41
N ALA A 74 -12.17 6.32 -12.43
CA ALA A 74 -11.38 6.17 -13.66
C ALA A 74 -10.53 4.89 -13.69
N ALA A 75 -10.16 4.32 -12.55
CA ALA A 75 -9.33 3.12 -12.52
C ALA A 75 -9.72 2.30 -11.30
N PRO A 76 -10.65 1.34 -11.42
CA PRO A 76 -11.23 0.67 -10.27
C PRO A 76 -10.18 -0.04 -9.44
N SER A 77 -10.33 0.05 -8.12
CA SER A 77 -9.39 -0.46 -7.13
C SER A 77 -10.07 -1.45 -6.18
N GLU A 78 -9.45 -2.61 -6.01
CA GLU A 78 -9.95 -3.70 -5.15
C GLU A 78 -9.33 -3.69 -3.73
N GLY A 79 -8.58 -2.65 -3.36
CA GLY A 79 -8.10 -2.49 -1.98
C GLY A 79 -7.03 -3.51 -1.60
N MET A 80 -7.19 -4.31 -0.55
CA MET A 80 -6.25 -5.36 -0.15
C MET A 80 -6.52 -6.73 -0.79
N ARG A 81 -7.48 -6.83 -1.70
CA ARG A 81 -7.91 -8.09 -2.29
C ARG A 81 -6.85 -8.71 -3.22
N SER A 82 -6.73 -10.03 -3.24
CA SER A 82 -5.97 -10.75 -4.26
C SER A 82 -6.79 -11.94 -4.76
N PHE A 83 -7.12 -11.93 -6.06
CA PHE A 83 -7.95 -12.97 -6.68
C PHE A 83 -7.25 -14.33 -6.68
N SER A 84 -5.93 -14.33 -6.90
CA SER A 84 -5.12 -15.55 -6.88
C SER A 84 -5.17 -16.21 -5.52
N ASN A 85 -4.99 -15.43 -4.44
CA ASN A 85 -5.06 -15.96 -3.07
C ASN A 85 -6.48 -16.48 -2.75
N GLU A 86 -7.53 -15.74 -3.11
CA GLU A 86 -8.92 -16.20 -2.90
C GLU A 86 -9.20 -17.57 -3.53
N LEU A 87 -8.66 -17.80 -4.74
CA LEU A 87 -8.84 -19.05 -5.48
C LEU A 87 -8.07 -20.21 -4.85
N TRP A 88 -6.82 -19.98 -4.47
CA TRP A 88 -5.89 -21.03 -4.02
C TRP A 88 -5.91 -21.30 -2.52
N ASN A 89 -6.42 -20.37 -1.70
CA ASN A 89 -6.40 -20.50 -0.24
C ASN A 89 -7.09 -21.76 0.28
N LYS A 90 -8.14 -22.24 -0.40
CA LYS A 90 -8.81 -23.51 -0.02
C LYS A 90 -7.90 -24.74 -0.12
N HIS A 91 -6.87 -24.67 -0.97
CA HIS A 91 -5.90 -25.75 -1.20
C HIS A 91 -4.64 -25.55 -0.37
N LEU A 92 -4.15 -24.31 -0.26
CA LEU A 92 -2.92 -23.96 0.46
C LEU A 92 -3.11 -23.89 1.97
N HIS A 93 -4.32 -23.57 2.43
CA HIS A 93 -4.65 -23.40 3.83
C HIS A 93 -5.98 -24.10 4.16
N PRO A 94 -6.01 -25.44 4.10
CA PRO A 94 -7.26 -26.21 4.29
C PRO A 94 -7.86 -26.04 5.69
N ASP A 95 -7.05 -25.66 6.68
CA ASP A 95 -7.49 -25.43 8.06
C ASP A 95 -8.28 -24.10 8.23
N ARG A 96 -8.24 -23.20 7.25
CA ARG A 96 -8.94 -21.92 7.31
C ARG A 96 -10.38 -22.08 6.86
N LEU A 97 -11.30 -21.69 7.75
CA LEU A 97 -12.75 -21.65 7.47
C LEU A 97 -13.11 -20.74 6.28
N PHE A 98 -12.34 -19.66 6.08
CA PHE A 98 -12.60 -18.68 5.04
C PHE A 98 -11.35 -18.46 4.18
N THR A 99 -11.56 -18.34 2.87
CA THR A 99 -10.47 -18.02 1.93
C THR A 99 -10.13 -16.54 1.89
N HIS A 100 -10.99 -15.68 2.44
CA HIS A 100 -10.85 -14.23 2.43
C HIS A 100 -11.45 -13.63 3.69
N ARG A 101 -11.17 -12.35 3.92
CA ARG A 101 -11.84 -11.54 4.94
C ARG A 101 -12.74 -10.51 4.27
N GLU A 102 -13.64 -9.93 5.04
CA GLU A 102 -14.49 -8.84 4.58
C GLU A 102 -14.31 -7.63 5.50
N VAL A 103 -14.03 -6.48 4.90
CA VAL A 103 -13.80 -5.22 5.61
C VAL A 103 -14.65 -4.16 4.92
N ALA A 104 -15.58 -3.55 5.67
CA ALA A 104 -16.52 -2.55 5.14
C ALA A 104 -17.26 -3.00 3.86
N GLY A 105 -17.75 -4.24 3.83
CA GLY A 105 -18.53 -4.76 2.69
C GLY A 105 -17.69 -5.17 1.48
N LYS A 106 -16.36 -5.05 1.55
CA LYS A 106 -15.44 -5.42 0.46
C LYS A 106 -14.60 -6.62 0.88
N ARG A 107 -14.43 -7.57 -0.05
CA ARG A 107 -13.53 -8.71 0.13
C ARG A 107 -12.08 -8.23 0.14
N THR A 108 -11.30 -8.79 1.05
CA THR A 108 -9.87 -8.50 1.20
C THR A 108 -9.10 -9.81 1.25
N SER A 109 -7.77 -9.73 1.06
CA SER A 109 -6.90 -10.87 1.39
C SER A 109 -7.16 -11.34 2.82
N TRP A 110 -6.93 -12.62 3.06
CA TRP A 110 -7.01 -13.17 4.40
C TRP A 110 -5.91 -12.55 5.29
N PHE A 111 -6.22 -12.33 6.57
CA PHE A 111 -5.28 -11.85 7.58
C PHE A 111 -5.71 -12.30 8.97
N GLU A 112 -4.75 -12.26 9.89
CA GLU A 112 -4.94 -12.40 11.33
C GLU A 112 -4.90 -11.04 12.02
N GLU A 113 -5.62 -10.93 13.14
CA GLU A 113 -5.62 -9.75 13.98
C GLU A 113 -4.95 -10.03 15.32
N THR A 114 -4.15 -9.07 15.78
CA THR A 114 -3.46 -9.08 17.08
C THR A 114 -3.60 -7.71 17.73
N GLU A 115 -3.11 -7.53 18.96
CA GLU A 115 -3.20 -6.21 19.64
C GLU A 115 -2.38 -5.12 18.93
N GLN A 116 -1.27 -5.50 18.29
CA GLN A 116 -0.33 -4.59 17.64
C GLN A 116 0.13 -5.17 16.32
N LEU A 117 0.49 -4.32 15.36
CA LEU A 117 1.07 -4.76 14.09
C LEU A 117 2.33 -5.58 14.39
N SER A 118 2.30 -6.88 14.10
CA SER A 118 3.39 -7.79 14.43
C SER A 118 3.82 -8.61 13.21
N VAL A 119 5.08 -9.05 13.24
CA VAL A 119 5.65 -9.94 12.23
C VAL A 119 6.11 -11.23 12.91
N ASP A 120 5.74 -12.36 12.31
CA ASP A 120 6.28 -13.66 12.67
C ASP A 120 7.75 -13.75 12.23
N ALA A 121 8.67 -13.76 13.21
CA ALA A 121 10.10 -13.71 12.95
C ALA A 121 10.63 -14.98 12.27
N GLU A 122 10.08 -16.15 12.61
CA GLU A 122 10.54 -17.43 12.07
C GLU A 122 10.14 -17.56 10.61
N ARG A 123 8.85 -17.31 10.30
CA ARG A 123 8.35 -17.34 8.92
C ARG A 123 8.95 -16.24 8.05
N ALA A 124 9.19 -15.05 8.62
CA ALA A 124 9.89 -13.98 7.91
C ALA A 124 11.31 -14.41 7.53
N CYS A 125 12.05 -15.00 8.48
CA CYS A 125 13.40 -15.50 8.23
C CYS A 125 13.39 -16.58 7.14
N GLU A 126 12.55 -17.60 7.30
CA GLU A 126 12.41 -18.70 6.34
C GLU A 126 12.13 -18.19 4.92
N PHE A 127 11.13 -17.32 4.77
CA PHE A 127 10.78 -16.79 3.45
C PHE A 127 11.94 -15.98 2.85
N ILE A 128 12.56 -15.09 3.62
CA ILE A 128 13.61 -14.19 3.13
C ILE A 128 14.85 -14.97 2.72
N THR A 129 15.29 -15.95 3.51
CA THR A 129 16.55 -16.65 3.27
C THR A 129 16.41 -17.85 2.34
N CYS A 130 15.26 -18.53 2.36
CA CYS A 130 15.09 -19.81 1.66
C CYS A 130 14.20 -19.69 0.42
N THR A 131 13.09 -18.95 0.51
CA THR A 131 12.08 -18.92 -0.58
C THR A 131 12.35 -17.81 -1.59
N TYR A 132 12.54 -16.58 -1.10
CA TYR A 132 12.69 -15.39 -1.95
C TYR A 132 13.81 -15.50 -2.99
N PRO A 133 15.02 -16.02 -2.70
CA PRO A 133 16.10 -16.12 -3.69
C PRO A 133 15.71 -16.91 -4.94
N ALA A 134 14.85 -17.93 -4.81
CA ALA A 134 14.39 -18.75 -5.92
C ALA A 134 13.39 -18.03 -6.84
N MET A 135 12.67 -17.03 -6.32
CA MET A 135 11.62 -16.28 -7.04
C MET A 135 11.95 -14.81 -7.26
N ALA A 136 13.13 -14.34 -6.83
CA ALA A 136 13.52 -12.93 -6.87
C ALA A 136 13.40 -12.28 -8.26
N VAL A 137 13.64 -13.05 -9.33
CA VAL A 137 13.48 -12.56 -10.71
C VAL A 137 12.02 -12.42 -11.09
N GLU A 138 11.18 -13.39 -10.74
CA GLU A 138 9.74 -13.39 -11.04
C GLU A 138 9.01 -12.29 -10.28
N CYS A 139 9.39 -12.03 -9.02
CA CYS A 139 8.84 -10.94 -8.21
C CYS A 139 8.99 -9.56 -8.87
N ASN A 140 10.01 -9.35 -9.71
CA ASN A 140 10.18 -8.09 -10.45
C ASN A 140 9.09 -7.85 -11.49
N LEU A 141 8.40 -8.90 -11.94
CA LEU A 141 7.32 -8.83 -12.93
C LEU A 141 5.94 -8.74 -12.27
N MET A 142 5.87 -8.88 -10.95
CA MET A 142 4.63 -8.82 -10.18
C MET A 142 4.42 -7.40 -9.64
N PRO A 143 3.17 -6.92 -9.54
CA PRO A 143 2.91 -5.61 -8.96
C PRO A 143 3.18 -5.64 -7.45
N ALA A 144 3.60 -4.50 -6.90
CA ALA A 144 3.90 -4.35 -5.48
C ALA A 144 2.76 -4.85 -4.55
N SER A 145 1.52 -4.67 -4.99
CA SER A 145 0.33 -5.11 -4.27
C SER A 145 0.25 -6.62 -3.98
N GLU A 146 0.91 -7.46 -4.77
CA GLU A 146 0.95 -8.91 -4.54
C GLU A 146 1.76 -9.22 -3.28
N SER A 147 2.90 -8.55 -3.07
CA SER A 147 3.68 -8.75 -1.84
C SER A 147 2.93 -8.30 -0.58
N ALA A 148 2.21 -7.17 -0.63
CA ALA A 148 1.37 -6.75 0.49
C ALA A 148 0.28 -7.79 0.82
N SER A 149 -0.33 -8.38 -0.21
CA SER A 149 -1.34 -9.42 -0.07
C SER A 149 -0.72 -10.72 0.43
N PHE A 150 0.47 -11.07 -0.03
CA PHE A 150 1.23 -12.25 0.38
C PHE A 150 1.57 -12.22 1.87
N TRP A 151 2.12 -11.10 2.37
CA TRP A 151 2.50 -10.96 3.78
C TRP A 151 1.32 -11.19 4.73
N LEU A 152 0.15 -10.65 4.38
CA LEU A 152 -1.09 -10.86 5.14
C LEU A 152 -1.61 -12.30 4.99
N ASN A 153 -1.65 -12.80 3.76
CA ASN A 153 -2.24 -14.09 3.46
C ASN A 153 -1.46 -15.25 4.08
N GLN A 154 -0.13 -15.15 4.16
CA GLN A 154 0.71 -16.14 4.83
C GLN A 154 0.71 -16.01 6.37
N GLY A 155 0.04 -14.99 6.93
CA GLY A 155 0.07 -14.71 8.37
C GLY A 155 1.44 -14.24 8.87
N ILE A 156 2.33 -13.83 7.96
CA ILE A 156 3.66 -13.32 8.33
C ILE A 156 3.50 -11.92 8.94
N VAL A 157 2.60 -11.10 8.41
CA VAL A 157 2.18 -9.82 9.00
C VAL A 157 0.77 -9.98 9.55
N THR A 158 0.58 -9.60 10.81
CA THR A 158 -0.75 -9.53 11.44
C THR A 158 -1.16 -8.09 11.68
N LEU A 159 -2.44 -7.79 11.50
CA LEU A 159 -2.96 -6.43 11.64
C LEU A 159 -3.40 -6.13 13.07
N PRO A 160 -3.27 -4.89 13.57
CA PRO A 160 -3.89 -4.51 14.83
C PRO A 160 -5.41 -4.62 14.75
N ALA A 161 -6.03 -5.17 15.79
CA ALA A 161 -7.48 -5.27 15.90
C ALA A 161 -8.15 -3.91 15.67
N GLY A 162 -9.23 -3.91 14.87
CA GLY A 162 -9.98 -2.70 14.53
C GLY A 162 -9.30 -1.75 13.54
N HIS A 163 -8.07 -2.04 13.08
CA HIS A 163 -7.35 -1.19 12.12
C HIS A 163 -7.45 -1.67 10.67
N ALA A 164 -8.03 -2.85 10.42
CA ALA A 164 -8.16 -3.41 9.07
C ALA A 164 -8.83 -2.45 8.07
N HIS A 165 -9.83 -1.68 8.52
CA HIS A 165 -10.47 -0.64 7.69
C HIS A 165 -9.48 0.40 7.17
N ARG A 166 -8.58 0.87 8.03
CA ARG A 166 -7.59 1.88 7.68
C ARG A 166 -6.60 1.35 6.64
N TYR A 167 -6.15 0.10 6.79
CA TYR A 167 -5.27 -0.54 5.80
C TYR A 167 -6.00 -0.76 4.47
N GLN A 168 -7.29 -1.13 4.51
CA GLN A 168 -8.13 -1.26 3.32
C GLN A 168 -8.25 0.07 2.56
N GLU A 169 -8.53 1.18 3.25
CA GLU A 169 -8.61 2.51 2.62
C GLU A 169 -7.26 2.97 2.03
N MET A 170 -6.16 2.70 2.75
CA MET A 170 -4.81 2.99 2.26
C MET A 170 -4.51 2.21 0.97
N ALA A 171 -4.83 0.91 0.94
CA ALA A 171 -4.65 0.07 -0.22
C ALA A 171 -5.56 0.50 -1.38
N LEU A 172 -6.83 0.82 -1.10
CA LEU A 172 -7.78 1.31 -2.12
C LEU A 172 -7.25 2.55 -2.83
N ARG A 173 -6.80 3.54 -2.06
CA ARG A 173 -6.24 4.79 -2.60
C ARG A 173 -4.99 4.55 -3.43
N ASN A 174 -4.05 3.79 -2.89
CA ASN A 174 -2.75 3.63 -3.53
C ASN A 174 -2.85 2.75 -4.79
N ARG A 175 -3.69 1.70 -4.78
CA ARG A 175 -3.98 0.90 -5.98
C ARG A 175 -4.76 1.68 -7.02
N TYR A 176 -5.69 2.56 -6.63
CA TYR A 176 -6.37 3.44 -7.58
C TYR A 176 -5.35 4.30 -8.36
N ILE A 177 -4.36 4.85 -7.66
CA ILE A 177 -3.30 5.64 -8.28
C ILE A 177 -2.42 4.79 -9.21
N ALA A 178 -2.03 3.59 -8.78
CA ALA A 178 -1.25 2.67 -9.61
C ALA A 178 -2.02 2.29 -10.89
N ASN A 179 -3.28 1.89 -10.76
CA ASN A 179 -4.14 1.53 -11.89
C ASN A 179 -4.38 2.73 -12.84
N LEU A 180 -4.41 3.95 -12.30
CA LEU A 180 -4.50 5.16 -13.12
C LEU A 180 -3.22 5.37 -13.93
N ALA A 181 -2.05 5.17 -13.31
CA ALA A 181 -0.76 5.23 -14.00
C ALA A 181 -0.69 4.19 -15.12
N GLU A 182 -1.12 2.96 -14.87
CA GLU A 182 -1.19 1.91 -15.90
C GLU A 182 -2.17 2.25 -17.02
N ARG A 183 -3.41 2.66 -16.68
CA ARG A 183 -4.46 2.99 -17.65
C ARG A 183 -4.01 4.07 -18.65
N TYR A 184 -3.28 5.07 -18.18
CA TYR A 184 -2.80 6.18 -19.01
C TYR A 184 -1.33 6.02 -19.45
N ASN A 185 -0.70 4.89 -19.13
CA ASN A 185 0.71 4.59 -19.41
C ASN A 185 1.65 5.73 -18.96
N LEU A 186 1.50 6.17 -17.71
CA LEU A 186 2.24 7.31 -17.14
C LEU A 186 3.39 6.83 -16.27
N GLY A 187 4.59 7.36 -16.52
CA GLY A 187 5.71 7.27 -15.60
C GLY A 187 5.51 8.16 -14.35
N PRO A 188 6.40 8.04 -13.33
CA PRO A 188 6.26 8.79 -12.08
C PRO A 188 6.23 10.32 -12.23
N VAL A 189 6.98 10.86 -13.20
CA VAL A 189 7.00 12.31 -13.47
C VAL A 189 5.71 12.74 -14.16
N GLU A 190 5.27 11.98 -15.16
CA GLU A 190 4.06 12.24 -15.94
C GLU A 190 2.80 12.11 -15.09
N LEU A 191 2.78 11.18 -14.14
CA LEU A 191 1.71 11.03 -13.15
C LEU A 191 1.55 12.28 -12.28
N ASN A 192 2.66 12.89 -11.86
CA ASN A 192 2.63 14.16 -11.13
C ASN A 192 2.08 15.31 -11.99
N GLU A 193 2.44 15.36 -13.26
CA GLU A 193 1.87 16.34 -14.20
C GLU A 193 0.38 16.12 -14.43
N TYR A 194 -0.04 14.85 -14.55
CA TYR A 194 -1.43 14.47 -14.66
C TYR A 194 -2.22 14.97 -13.45
N PHE A 195 -1.72 14.78 -12.23
CA PHE A 195 -2.35 15.30 -11.03
C PHE A 195 -2.43 16.83 -11.03
N ARG A 196 -1.40 17.53 -11.48
CA ARG A 196 -1.43 19.00 -11.58
C ARG A 196 -2.51 19.49 -12.55
N LYS A 197 -2.67 18.83 -13.70
CA LYS A 197 -3.63 19.20 -14.75
C LYS A 197 -5.08 18.84 -14.40
N ASN A 198 -5.30 17.70 -13.75
CA ASN A 198 -6.64 17.13 -13.50
C ASN A 198 -7.17 17.34 -12.07
N SER A 199 -6.44 18.07 -11.23
CA SER A 199 -6.90 18.39 -9.88
C SER A 199 -7.51 19.78 -9.80
N ILE A 200 -8.47 19.94 -8.90
CA ILE A 200 -9.12 21.21 -8.59
C ILE A 200 -8.54 21.83 -7.32
N THR A 201 -8.72 23.13 -7.18
CA THR A 201 -8.34 23.89 -5.99
C THR A 201 -9.30 23.63 -4.83
N ASN A 202 -8.90 24.02 -3.62
CA ASN A 202 -9.75 23.88 -2.43
C ASN A 202 -11.06 24.71 -2.54
N ALA A 203 -10.98 25.90 -3.13
CA ALA A 203 -12.15 26.76 -3.33
C ALA A 203 -13.16 26.16 -4.32
N GLU A 204 -12.68 25.52 -5.39
CA GLU A 204 -13.53 24.79 -6.33
C GLU A 204 -14.15 23.56 -5.68
N HIS A 205 -13.38 22.82 -4.86
CA HIS A 205 -13.91 21.67 -4.16
C HIS A 205 -15.04 22.04 -3.19
N GLN A 206 -14.87 23.11 -2.40
CA GLN A 206 -15.88 23.58 -1.46
C GLN A 206 -17.22 23.91 -2.13
N LYS A 207 -17.20 24.39 -3.39
CA LYS A 207 -18.43 24.62 -4.17
C LYS A 207 -19.14 23.34 -4.59
N LEU A 208 -18.44 22.20 -4.63
CA LEU A 208 -18.98 20.90 -5.01
C LEU A 208 -19.49 20.08 -3.82
N ILE A 209 -19.07 20.43 -2.60
CA ILE A 209 -19.57 19.79 -1.39
C ILE A 209 -20.98 20.33 -1.15
N PRO A 210 -22.03 19.50 -1.16
CA PRO A 210 -23.35 19.98 -0.78
C PRO A 210 -23.28 20.54 0.64
N PRO A 211 -23.94 21.67 0.95
CA PRO A 211 -23.98 22.19 2.31
C PRO A 211 -24.46 21.09 3.26
N ASP A 212 -23.78 20.92 4.38
CA ASP A 212 -23.99 19.85 5.34
C ASP A 212 -25.48 19.62 5.63
N ARG A 213 -26.03 18.50 5.15
CA ARG A 213 -27.35 17.99 5.59
C ARG A 213 -27.39 17.64 7.09
N GLN A 214 -26.25 17.68 7.77
CA GLN A 214 -26.14 17.33 9.19
C GLN A 214 -26.66 18.44 10.12
N ASN A 215 -26.90 19.65 9.61
CA ASN A 215 -27.51 20.75 10.38
C ASN A 215 -29.05 20.79 10.32
N ASP A 216 -29.71 19.96 9.49
CA ASP A 216 -31.17 20.04 9.33
C ASP A 216 -31.97 19.16 10.31
N LEU A 217 -31.35 18.15 10.93
CA LEU A 217 -32.03 17.27 11.90
C LEU A 217 -32.51 18.00 13.17
N PHE A 218 -31.81 19.06 13.59
CA PHE A 218 -32.21 19.90 14.72
C PHE A 218 -33.03 21.13 14.31
N THR A 219 -33.04 21.46 13.02
CA THR A 219 -33.80 22.61 12.49
C THR A 219 -35.23 22.20 12.15
N GLU A 220 -35.46 20.97 11.67
CA GLU A 220 -36.80 20.43 11.45
C GLU A 220 -37.58 20.17 12.74
N MET A 221 -36.92 19.86 13.86
CA MET A 221 -37.59 19.72 15.17
C MET A 221 -38.05 21.06 15.78
N ALA A 222 -37.44 22.18 15.41
CA ALA A 222 -37.79 23.50 15.93
C ALA A 222 -39.00 24.14 15.22
N LEU A 223 -39.41 23.61 14.08
CA LEU A 223 -40.60 24.04 13.31
C LEU A 223 -41.83 23.15 13.56
N ALA A 224 -41.67 22.08 14.35
CA ALA A 224 -42.73 21.14 14.72
C ALA A 224 -43.19 21.27 16.20
N ALA A 225 -42.78 22.34 16.89
CA ALA A 225 -43.20 22.69 18.25
C ALA A 225 -43.93 24.04 18.24
#